data_AF-A0A7W2YN48-F1
#
_entry.id   AF-A0A7W2YN48-F1
#
_cell.length_a   1.000
_cell.length_b   1.000
_cell.length_c   1.000
_cell.angle_alpha   90.00
_cell.angle_beta   90.00
_cell.angle_gamma   90.00
#
_symmetry.space_group_name_H-M   'P 1'
#
loop_
_entity.id
_entity.type
_entity.pdbx_description
1 polymer ?
#
loop_
_entity_poly.entity_id
_entity_poly.type
_entity_poly.pdbx_seq_one_letter_code
_entity_poly.pdbx_strand_id
1 'polypeptide(L)'
;MKNLIMIFAVLFTSSLPMTSMAGNVSSAVVIEQQRSAITKQQILSMVDSTEVQQQLVALGVSSADAKNRINNLTNAELTQLNMQINDAPAGSGIVGTIVTVLVVVAVLDLLGITDAYSFIDPI
;
A
#
# COMPACT_ATOMS: atom_id res chain seq x y z
N MET A 1 29.49 48.01 -20.01
CA MET A 1 28.70 47.27 -19.00
C MET A 1 27.19 47.16 -19.33
N LYS A 2 26.71 47.62 -20.50
CA LYS A 2 25.28 47.49 -20.87
C LYS A 2 24.99 46.22 -21.70
N ASN A 3 26.04 45.65 -22.28
CA ASN A 3 25.99 44.52 -23.22
C ASN A 3 26.00 43.17 -22.49
N LEU A 4 26.49 43.13 -21.24
CA LEU A 4 26.54 41.93 -20.40
C LEU A 4 25.15 41.58 -19.83
N ILE A 5 24.36 42.59 -19.49
CA ILE A 5 22.98 42.45 -19.00
C ILE A 5 22.05 41.87 -20.07
N MET A 6 22.31 42.15 -21.35
CA MET A 6 21.47 41.67 -22.46
C MET A 6 21.70 40.17 -22.75
N ILE A 7 22.89 39.63 -22.46
CA ILE A 7 23.19 38.20 -22.63
C ILE A 7 22.55 37.37 -21.51
N PHE A 8 22.46 37.91 -20.29
CA PHE A 8 21.82 37.24 -19.15
C PHE A 8 20.29 37.17 -19.31
N ALA A 9 19.68 38.16 -19.98
CA ALA A 9 18.24 38.18 -20.25
C ALA A 9 17.80 37.18 -21.34
N VAL A 10 18.69 36.78 -22.24
CA VAL A 10 18.40 35.79 -23.31
C VAL A 10 18.53 34.34 -22.81
N LEU A 11 19.32 34.11 -21.76
CA LEU A 11 19.43 32.78 -21.12
C LEU A 11 18.20 32.40 -20.27
N PHE A 12 17.32 33.36 -19.96
CA PHE A 12 16.11 33.14 -19.15
C PHE A 12 14.89 32.70 -19.99
N THR A 13 14.94 32.80 -21.32
CA THR A 13 13.77 32.52 -22.19
C THR A 13 13.79 31.13 -22.83
N SER A 14 14.81 30.31 -22.59
CA SER A 14 14.97 28.99 -23.22
C SER A 14 14.63 27.78 -22.32
N SER A 15 14.07 27.97 -21.13
CA SER A 15 13.49 26.87 -20.34
C SER A 15 11.97 26.83 -20.53
N LEU A 16 11.55 26.46 -21.75
CA LEU A 16 10.20 25.97 -21.99
C LEU A 16 9.94 24.80 -21.02
N PRO A 17 8.77 24.70 -20.37
CA PRO A 17 8.42 23.50 -19.64
C PRO A 17 8.30 22.39 -20.67
N MET A 18 9.30 21.51 -20.75
CA MET A 18 9.10 20.16 -21.24
C MET A 18 8.05 19.57 -20.31
N THR A 19 6.79 19.62 -20.73
CA THR A 19 5.74 18.82 -20.13
C THR A 19 6.20 17.39 -20.32
N SER A 20 6.76 16.81 -19.26
CA SER A 20 6.93 15.39 -19.14
C SER A 20 5.56 14.77 -19.42
N MET A 21 5.36 14.28 -20.64
CA MET A 21 4.28 13.34 -20.95
C MET A 21 4.72 12.01 -20.34
N ALA A 22 4.75 11.97 -19.01
CA ALA A 22 4.62 10.74 -18.28
C ALA A 22 3.22 10.24 -18.60
N GLY A 23 3.12 9.41 -19.63
CA GLY A 23 2.10 8.38 -19.66
C GLY A 23 2.38 7.45 -18.49
N ASN A 24 2.10 7.90 -17.27
CA ASN A 24 1.97 7.00 -16.14
C ASN A 24 0.62 6.33 -16.32
N VAL A 25 0.66 5.22 -17.06
CA VAL A 25 -0.31 4.16 -17.03
C VAL A 25 -0.89 4.08 -15.62
N SER A 26 -2.21 4.13 -15.52
CA SER A 26 -2.95 4.03 -14.27
C SER A 26 -2.82 2.63 -13.66
N SER A 27 -1.61 2.08 -13.56
CA SER A 27 -1.35 0.82 -12.86
C SER A 27 -1.60 0.97 -11.36
N ALA A 28 -1.42 2.17 -10.79
CA ALA A 28 -1.81 2.44 -9.41
C ALA A 28 -3.33 2.40 -9.18
N VAL A 29 -4.14 2.66 -10.22
CA VAL A 29 -5.61 2.63 -10.11
C VAL A 29 -6.17 1.25 -10.45
N VAL A 30 -5.47 0.47 -11.27
CA VAL A 30 -5.85 -0.93 -11.56
C VAL A 30 -5.50 -1.87 -10.40
N ILE A 31 -4.44 -1.59 -9.62
CA ILE A 31 -4.10 -2.40 -8.43
C ILE A 31 -5.16 -2.24 -7.33
N GLU A 32 -5.78 -1.05 -7.19
CA GLU A 32 -6.88 -0.82 -6.23
C GLU A 32 -8.17 -1.55 -6.64
N GLN A 33 -8.48 -1.63 -7.94
CA GLN A 33 -9.62 -2.41 -8.45
C GLN A 33 -9.41 -3.92 -8.37
N GLN A 34 -8.18 -4.36 -8.09
CA GLN A 34 -7.81 -5.76 -7.89
C GLN A 34 -7.55 -6.07 -6.41
N ARG A 35 -8.20 -5.33 -5.48
CA ARG A 35 -8.61 -5.87 -4.16
C ARG A 35 -9.53 -7.06 -4.40
N SER A 36 -8.89 -8.15 -4.79
CA SER A 36 -9.53 -9.36 -5.30
C SER A 36 -10.44 -9.86 -4.20
N ALA A 37 -11.75 -9.85 -4.45
CA ALA A 37 -12.73 -10.39 -3.53
C ALA A 37 -12.22 -11.73 -2.99
N ILE A 38 -11.93 -11.81 -1.68
CA ILE A 38 -11.36 -13.01 -1.09
C ILE A 38 -12.42 -14.10 -1.30
N THR A 39 -12.05 -15.05 -2.14
CA THR A 39 -12.94 -16.14 -2.54
C THR A 39 -13.02 -17.15 -1.41
N LYS A 40 -14.11 -17.91 -1.29
CA LYS A 40 -14.27 -18.98 -0.27
C LYS A 40 -13.02 -19.85 -0.11
N GLN A 41 -12.43 -20.28 -1.22
CA GLN A 41 -11.21 -21.10 -1.23
C GLN A 41 -10.02 -20.42 -0.52
N GLN A 42 -9.88 -19.12 -0.65
CA GLN A 42 -8.81 -18.36 -0.03
C GLN A 42 -9.07 -18.14 1.47
N ILE A 43 -10.33 -18.01 1.88
CA ILE A 43 -10.69 -18.01 3.32
C ILE A 43 -10.45 -19.39 3.93
N LEU A 44 -10.76 -20.47 3.22
CA LEU A 44 -10.48 -21.83 3.67
C LEU A 44 -8.96 -22.06 3.85
N SER A 45 -8.13 -21.55 2.93
CA SER A 45 -6.68 -21.63 3.09
C SER A 45 -6.15 -20.78 4.24
N MET A 46 -6.77 -19.63 4.52
CA MET A 46 -6.43 -18.80 5.69
C MET A 46 -6.77 -19.51 7.01
N VAL A 47 -7.92 -20.19 7.08
CA VAL A 47 -8.29 -21.02 8.25
C VAL A 47 -7.35 -22.21 8.44
N ASP A 48 -6.70 -22.67 7.37
CA ASP A 48 -5.68 -23.71 7.45
C ASP A 48 -4.33 -23.22 7.96
N SER A 49 -4.08 -21.92 8.01
CA SER A 49 -2.85 -21.36 8.58
C SER A 49 -2.75 -21.66 10.09
N THR A 50 -1.59 -22.15 10.53
CA THR A 50 -1.31 -22.52 11.94
C THR A 50 -1.66 -21.42 12.94
N GLU A 51 -1.40 -20.16 12.58
CA GLU A 51 -1.71 -18.99 13.41
C GLU A 51 -3.21 -18.79 13.60
N VAL A 52 -3.99 -18.93 12.52
CA VAL A 52 -5.46 -18.84 12.58
C VAL A 52 -6.05 -20.04 13.34
N GLN A 53 -5.49 -21.24 13.16
CA GLN A 53 -5.90 -22.42 13.94
C GLN A 53 -5.68 -22.22 15.44
N GLN A 54 -4.52 -21.70 15.85
CA GLN A 54 -4.25 -21.39 17.26
C GLN A 54 -5.24 -20.36 17.81
N GLN A 55 -5.53 -19.31 17.03
CA GLN A 55 -6.51 -18.30 17.43
C GLN A 55 -7.93 -18.89 17.53
N LEU A 56 -8.35 -19.76 16.60
CA LEU A 56 -9.64 -20.44 16.65
C LEU A 56 -9.75 -21.36 17.86
N VAL A 57 -8.70 -22.13 18.17
CA VAL A 57 -8.63 -22.98 19.37
C VAL A 57 -8.68 -22.15 20.64
N ALA A 58 -7.98 -21.01 20.69
CA ALA A 58 -8.04 -20.07 21.80
C ALA A 58 -9.46 -19.50 22.02
N LEU A 59 -10.24 -19.37 20.95
CA LEU A 59 -11.66 -18.97 20.97
C LEU A 59 -12.61 -20.15 21.21
N GLY A 60 -12.10 -21.38 21.38
CA GLY A 60 -12.91 -22.58 21.61
C GLY A 60 -13.61 -23.14 20.36
N VAL A 61 -13.18 -22.74 19.16
CA VAL A 61 -13.76 -23.15 17.88
C VAL A 61 -12.85 -24.16 17.19
N SER A 62 -13.40 -25.29 16.75
CA SER A 62 -12.64 -26.26 15.97
C SER A 62 -12.45 -25.79 14.52
N SER A 63 -11.31 -26.09 13.90
CA SER A 63 -11.07 -25.76 12.49
C SER A 63 -12.09 -26.40 11.54
N ALA A 64 -12.59 -27.60 11.89
CA ALA A 64 -13.61 -28.29 11.11
C ALA A 64 -14.95 -27.52 11.12
N ASP A 65 -15.36 -27.01 12.27
CA ASP A 65 -16.58 -26.21 12.40
C ASP A 65 -16.45 -24.87 11.68
N ALA A 66 -15.27 -24.23 11.77
CA ALA A 66 -14.98 -22.99 11.04
C ALA A 66 -15.11 -23.19 9.52
N LYS A 67 -14.54 -24.28 8.98
CA LYS A 67 -14.65 -24.62 7.55
C LYS A 67 -16.09 -24.92 7.13
N ASN A 68 -16.85 -25.66 7.93
CA ASN A 68 -18.26 -25.92 7.66
C ASN A 68 -19.08 -24.63 7.58
N ARG A 69 -18.83 -23.68 8.49
CA ARG A 69 -19.48 -22.36 8.45
C ARG A 69 -19.13 -21.60 7.18
N ILE A 70 -17.85 -21.55 6.79
CA ILE A 70 -17.39 -20.88 5.56
C ILE A 70 -18.02 -21.50 4.31
N ASN A 71 -18.12 -22.83 4.26
CA ASN A 71 -18.75 -23.53 3.14
C ASN A 71 -20.23 -23.18 3.00
N ASN A 72 -20.93 -23.00 4.12
CA ASN A 72 -22.34 -22.61 4.17
C ASN A 72 -22.59 -21.11 3.91
N LEU A 73 -21.56 -20.25 3.91
CA LEU A 73 -21.75 -18.82 3.61
C LEU A 73 -22.30 -18.62 2.21
N THR A 74 -23.27 -17.74 2.05
CA THR A 74 -23.75 -17.29 0.75
C THR A 74 -22.79 -16.25 0.14
N ASN A 75 -22.90 -15.97 -1.15
CA ASN A 75 -22.09 -14.93 -1.81
C ASN A 75 -22.28 -13.53 -1.18
N ALA A 76 -23.48 -13.26 -0.65
CA ALA A 76 -23.77 -12.01 0.05
C ALA A 76 -23.01 -11.92 1.38
N GLU A 77 -23.01 -13.00 2.17
CA GLU A 77 -22.27 -13.05 3.44
C GLU A 77 -20.75 -13.05 3.24
N LEU A 78 -20.26 -13.65 2.15
CA LEU A 78 -18.85 -13.59 1.77
C LEU A 78 -18.41 -12.15 1.45
N THR A 79 -19.27 -11.36 0.80
CA THR A 79 -19.02 -9.94 0.53
C THR A 79 -18.97 -9.13 1.83
N GLN A 80 -19.90 -9.39 2.75
CA GLN A 80 -19.92 -8.75 4.07
C GLN A 80 -18.66 -9.06 4.89
N LEU A 81 -18.22 -10.32 4.87
CA LEU A 81 -17.00 -10.77 5.54
C LEU A 81 -15.76 -10.13 4.92
N ASN A 82 -15.70 -10.04 3.59
CA ASN A 82 -14.65 -9.33 2.89
C ASN A 82 -14.53 -7.87 3.32
N MET A 83 -15.65 -7.17 3.50
CA MET A 83 -15.62 -5.79 3.99
C MET A 83 -15.00 -5.70 5.40
N GLN A 84 -15.33 -6.61 6.31
CA GLN A 84 -14.76 -6.63 7.67
C GLN A 84 -13.27 -6.99 7.69
N ILE A 85 -12.84 -7.93 6.84
CA ILE A 85 -11.42 -8.31 6.73
C ILE A 85 -10.61 -7.16 6.11
N ASN A 86 -11.17 -6.43 5.14
CA ASN A 86 -10.51 -5.26 4.56
C ASN A 86 -10.44 -4.08 5.54
N ASP A 87 -11.31 -4.04 6.56
CA ASP A 87 -11.27 -3.05 7.63
C ASP A 87 -10.22 -3.38 8.70
N ALA A 88 -9.75 -4.64 8.74
CA ALA A 88 -8.56 -4.99 9.52
C ALA A 88 -7.33 -4.34 8.84
N PRO A 89 -6.46 -3.65 9.59
CA PRO A 89 -5.42 -2.81 9.01
C PRO A 89 -4.53 -3.62 8.06
N ALA A 90 -4.60 -3.28 6.77
CA ALA A 90 -3.83 -3.85 5.67
C ALA A 90 -2.32 -3.50 5.73
N GLY A 91 -1.75 -3.47 6.93
CA GLY A 91 -0.35 -3.14 7.21
C GLY A 91 0.58 -4.35 7.30
N SER A 92 0.05 -5.58 7.26
CA SER A 92 0.82 -6.83 7.44
C SER A 92 1.24 -7.52 6.13
N GLY A 93 1.04 -6.88 4.97
CA GLY A 93 1.60 -7.35 3.70
C GLY A 93 3.00 -6.77 3.44
N ILE A 94 3.76 -7.39 2.53
CA ILE A 94 5.09 -6.89 2.09
C ILE A 94 5.02 -5.40 1.70
N VAL A 95 3.94 -4.99 1.02
CA VAL A 95 3.70 -3.59 0.66
C VAL A 95 3.54 -2.71 1.90
N GLY A 96 2.77 -3.16 2.90
CA GLY A 96 2.61 -2.47 4.18
C GLY A 96 3.94 -2.33 4.92
N THR A 97 4.73 -3.40 4.99
CA THR A 97 6.08 -3.38 5.58
C THR A 97 7.01 -2.40 4.86
N ILE A 98 7.04 -2.42 3.51
CA ILE A 98 7.85 -1.47 2.73
C ILE A 98 7.43 -0.03 3.02
N VAL A 99 6.13 0.27 3.01
CA VAL A 99 5.61 1.61 3.30
C VAL A 99 5.97 2.03 4.74
N THR A 100 5.82 1.14 5.72
CA THR A 100 6.22 1.42 7.11
C THR A 100 7.70 1.74 7.22
N VAL A 101 8.57 0.95 6.57
CA VAL A 101 10.02 1.22 6.56
C VAL A 101 10.32 2.58 5.93
N LEU A 102 9.68 2.92 4.80
CA LEU A 102 9.85 4.23 4.16
C LEU A 102 9.42 5.38 5.09
N VAL A 103 8.30 5.24 5.81
CA VAL A 103 7.84 6.26 6.77
C VAL A 103 8.82 6.42 7.93
N VAL A 104 9.32 5.32 8.50
CA VAL A 104 10.31 5.37 9.59
C VAL A 104 11.58 6.07 9.12
N VAL A 105 12.10 5.70 7.95
CA VAL A 105 13.30 6.33 7.36
C VAL A 105 13.05 7.81 7.09
N ALA A 106 11.88 8.21 6.60
CA ALA A 106 11.55 9.60 6.35
C ALA A 106 11.50 10.45 7.63
N VAL A 107 11.00 9.89 8.74
CA VAL A 107 11.03 10.58 10.05
C VAL A 107 12.46 10.73 10.55
N LEU A 108 13.30 9.69 10.41
CA LEU A 108 14.71 9.75 10.78
C LEU A 108 15.49 10.77 9.94
N ASP A 109 15.09 10.97 8.68
CA ASP A 109 15.67 11.96 7.77
C ASP A 109 15.34 13.39 8.21
N LEU A 110 14.06 13.63 8.56
CA LEU A 110 13.62 14.92 9.09
C LEU A 110 14.33 15.30 10.39
N LEU A 111 14.66 14.31 11.22
CA LEU A 111 15.44 14.50 12.46
C LEU A 111 16.96 14.67 12.21
N GLY A 112 17.42 14.56 10.97
CA GLY A 112 18.84 14.65 10.60
C GLY A 112 19.69 13.46 11.04
N ILE A 113 19.06 12.32 11.35
CA ILE A 113 19.76 11.08 11.75
C ILE A 113 20.24 10.31 10.51
N THR A 114 19.48 10.40 9.40
CA THR A 114 19.83 9.82 8.10
C THR A 114 19.69 10.87 7.01
N ASP A 115 20.29 10.63 5.84
CA ASP A 115 20.06 11.40 4.59
C ASP A 115 19.70 10.39 3.49
N ALA A 116 18.46 9.92 3.52
CA ALA A 116 17.97 8.88 2.62
C ALA A 116 17.16 9.49 1.45
N TYR A 117 16.62 10.69 1.63
CA TYR A 117 15.77 11.41 0.70
C TYR A 117 16.36 12.80 0.44
N SER A 118 16.96 13.02 -0.73
CA SER A 118 17.53 14.33 -1.13
C SER A 118 16.53 15.49 -1.28
N PHE A 119 15.26 15.27 -0.95
CA PHE A 119 14.20 16.28 -0.95
C PHE A 119 13.68 16.60 0.46
N ILE A 120 14.22 15.95 1.49
CA ILE A 120 13.90 16.25 2.90
C ILE A 120 15.07 17.06 3.44
N ASP A 121 14.81 18.32 3.80
CA ASP A 121 15.75 19.11 4.58
C ASP A 121 15.50 18.83 6.07
N PRO A 122 16.54 18.53 6.87
CA PRO A 122 16.38 18.32 8.30
C PRO A 122 15.91 19.61 9.00
N ILE A 123 15.05 19.46 10.02
CA ILE A 123 14.52 20.59 10.82
C ILE A 123 15.46 21.05 11.92
#